data_AF-A0A2V2GJ96-F1
#
_entry.id   AF-A0A2V2GJ96-F1
#
_cell.length_a   1.000
_cell.length_b   1.000
_cell.length_c   1.000
_cell.angle_alpha   90.00
_cell.angle_beta   90.00
_cell.angle_gamma   90.00
#
_symmetry.space_group_name_H-M   'P 1'
#
loop_
_entity.id
_entity.type
_entity.pdbx_description
1 polymer ?
#
loop_
_entity_poly.entity_id
_entity_poly.type
_entity_poly.pdbx_seq_one_letter_code
_entity_poly.pdbx_strand_id
1 'polypeptide(L)'
;MILEYYLKGNNRTQIAMLCDCSRMTVWRVLQRVNVIGIGLDELNGMSEKELAYLLFPERTKPGDGYLIPDFKWEEFQMVKHRSSIRLCWRRYCKRAAKQNLMAYSWKVFLTSYNDYRRPKIQADDPEDKIRTKLKHYNFLLAYCESDKVMYFVIQTEKEMWLKSLGLDESKIIDNREK
;
A
#
# COMPACT_ATOMS: atom_id res chain seq x y z
N MET A 1 -8.41 -26.13 0.32
CA MET A 1 -9.13 -27.43 0.38
C MET A 1 -8.27 -28.65 -0.02
N ILE A 2 -7.71 -28.77 -1.24
CA ILE A 2 -6.92 -29.97 -1.65
C ILE A 2 -5.70 -30.23 -0.74
N LEU A 3 -4.90 -29.20 -0.44
CA LEU A 3 -3.68 -29.35 0.38
C LEU A 3 -4.00 -29.71 1.84
N GLU A 4 -5.06 -29.14 2.38
CA GLU A 4 -5.53 -29.42 3.73
C GLU A 4 -5.85 -30.91 3.92
N TYR A 5 -6.62 -31.51 2.99
CA TYR A 5 -6.95 -32.93 3.07
C TYR A 5 -5.74 -33.84 2.81
N TYR A 6 -4.78 -33.39 2.00
CA TYR A 6 -3.52 -34.10 1.80
C TYR A 6 -2.68 -34.14 3.09
N LEU A 7 -2.56 -33.02 3.80
CA LEU A 7 -1.90 -32.93 5.11
C LEU A 7 -2.59 -33.81 6.17
N LYS A 8 -3.92 -33.96 6.09
CA LYS A 8 -4.70 -34.89 6.94
C LYS A 8 -4.54 -36.37 6.56
N GLY A 9 -3.68 -36.71 5.59
CA GLY A 9 -3.36 -38.08 5.22
C GLY A 9 -4.32 -38.76 4.24
N ASN A 10 -5.21 -38.01 3.58
CA ASN A 10 -6.15 -38.58 2.60
C ASN A 10 -5.43 -38.96 1.31
N ASN A 11 -5.85 -40.07 0.70
CA ASN A 11 -5.35 -40.45 -0.62
C ASN A 11 -5.96 -39.60 -1.73
N ARG A 12 -5.35 -39.58 -2.93
CA ARG A 12 -5.77 -38.73 -4.05
C ARG A 12 -7.21 -38.97 -4.50
N THR A 13 -7.72 -40.19 -4.36
CA THR A 13 -9.10 -40.56 -4.72
C THR A 13 -10.08 -40.02 -3.69
N GLN A 14 -9.76 -40.10 -2.40
CA GLN A 14 -10.55 -39.52 -1.31
C GLN A 14 -10.62 -38.00 -1.42
N ILE A 15 -9.48 -37.34 -1.67
CA ILE A 15 -9.42 -35.89 -1.86
C ILE A 15 -10.29 -35.46 -3.05
N ALA A 16 -10.21 -36.18 -4.17
CA ALA A 16 -11.02 -35.90 -5.35
C ALA A 16 -12.53 -35.97 -5.05
N MET A 17 -12.97 -36.98 -4.30
CA MET A 17 -14.36 -37.10 -3.85
C MET A 17 -14.76 -35.98 -2.88
N LEU A 18 -13.91 -35.64 -1.91
CA LEU A 18 -14.20 -34.59 -0.92
C LEU A 18 -14.25 -33.19 -1.54
N CYS A 19 -13.42 -32.93 -2.55
CA CYS A 19 -13.30 -31.62 -3.19
C CYS A 19 -14.18 -31.48 -4.44
N ASP A 20 -15.02 -32.47 -4.73
CA ASP A 20 -15.85 -32.57 -5.94
C ASP A 20 -15.06 -32.22 -7.22
N CYS A 21 -13.89 -32.85 -7.38
CA CYS A 21 -12.99 -32.56 -8.49
C CYS A 21 -12.35 -33.82 -9.07
N SER A 22 -11.79 -33.72 -10.28
CA SER A 22 -11.14 -34.89 -10.90
C SER A 22 -9.87 -35.30 -10.13
N ARG A 23 -9.58 -36.61 -10.10
CA ARG A 23 -8.29 -37.13 -9.59
C ARG A 23 -7.08 -36.48 -10.26
N MET A 24 -7.21 -36.09 -11.53
CA MET A 24 -6.16 -35.38 -12.26
C MET A 24 -5.94 -33.96 -11.77
N THR A 25 -6.98 -33.27 -11.30
CA THR A 25 -6.86 -31.96 -10.67
C THR A 25 -6.02 -32.07 -9.39
N VAL A 26 -6.35 -33.04 -8.53
CA VAL A 26 -5.59 -33.33 -7.30
C VAL A 26 -4.13 -33.64 -7.62
N TRP A 27 -3.88 -34.51 -8.60
CA TRP A 27 -2.53 -34.85 -9.03
C TRP A 27 -1.75 -33.61 -9.50
N ARG A 28 -2.35 -32.78 -10.36
CA ARG A 28 -1.70 -31.58 -10.92
C ARG A 28 -1.32 -30.57 -9.84
N VAL A 29 -2.20 -30.36 -8.85
CA VAL A 29 -1.94 -29.49 -7.70
C VAL A 29 -0.74 -30.00 -6.89
N LEU A 30 -0.74 -31.28 -6.49
CA LEU A 30 0.34 -31.85 -5.70
C LEU A 30 1.68 -31.90 -6.46
N GLN A 31 1.66 -32.14 -7.77
CA GLN A 31 2.86 -32.07 -8.59
C GLN A 31 3.45 -30.65 -8.62
N ARG A 32 2.60 -29.63 -8.79
CA ARG A 32 3.06 -28.22 -8.78
C ARG A 32 3.65 -27.82 -7.43
N VAL A 33 3.06 -28.26 -6.32
CA VAL A 33 3.65 -28.07 -4.98
C VAL A 33 5.04 -28.69 -4.90
N ASN A 34 5.21 -29.93 -5.37
CA ASN A 34 6.49 -30.61 -5.35
C ASN A 34 7.56 -29.92 -6.22
N VAL A 35 7.16 -29.38 -7.37
CA VAL A 35 8.06 -28.63 -8.27
C VAL A 35 8.51 -27.30 -7.64
N ILE A 36 7.63 -26.62 -6.92
CA ILE A 36 7.92 -25.32 -6.29
C ILE A 36 8.79 -25.50 -5.03
N GLY A 37 8.72 -26.65 -4.36
CA GLY A 37 9.63 -27.00 -3.26
C GLY A 37 9.36 -26.24 -1.95
N ILE A 38 8.23 -25.56 -1.84
CA ILE A 38 7.77 -24.87 -0.62
C ILE A 38 7.11 -25.91 0.30
N GLY A 39 7.32 -25.76 1.62
CA GLY A 39 6.74 -26.68 2.61
C GLY A 39 5.21 -26.66 2.56
N LEU A 40 4.57 -27.83 2.64
CA LEU A 40 3.10 -27.91 2.64
C LEU A 40 2.47 -27.12 3.80
N ASP A 41 3.16 -27.03 4.93
CA ASP A 41 2.73 -26.25 6.10
C ASP A 41 2.71 -24.74 5.82
N GLU A 42 3.67 -24.24 5.02
CA GLU A 42 3.73 -22.83 4.60
C GLU A 42 2.60 -22.49 3.63
N LEU A 43 2.23 -23.43 2.76
CA LEU A 43 1.14 -23.26 1.79
C LEU A 43 -0.24 -23.29 2.46
N ASN A 44 -0.40 -24.01 3.56
CA ASN A 44 -1.69 -24.15 4.23
C ASN A 44 -2.17 -22.85 4.90
N GLY A 45 -1.25 -21.93 5.20
CA GLY A 45 -1.57 -20.60 5.74
C GLY A 45 -1.99 -19.56 4.69
N MET A 46 -1.86 -19.87 3.40
CA MET A 46 -2.15 -18.93 2.30
C MET A 46 -3.63 -18.91 1.94
N SER A 47 -4.12 -17.76 1.48
CA SER A 47 -5.46 -17.65 0.89
C SER A 47 -5.54 -18.40 -0.45
N GLU A 48 -6.74 -18.80 -0.87
CA GLU A 48 -6.93 -19.50 -2.15
C GLU A 48 -6.42 -18.70 -3.36
N LYS A 49 -6.47 -17.37 -3.31
CA LYS A 49 -5.97 -16.49 -4.38
C LYS A 49 -4.44 -16.54 -4.47
N GLU A 50 -3.75 -16.48 -3.34
CA GLU A 50 -2.29 -16.58 -3.28
C GLU A 50 -1.84 -17.97 -3.74
N LEU A 51 -2.54 -19.01 -3.31
CA LEU A 51 -2.28 -20.38 -3.71
C LEU A 51 -2.49 -20.57 -5.23
N ALA A 52 -3.55 -19.98 -5.79
CA ALA A 52 -3.82 -20.02 -7.22
C ALA A 52 -2.73 -19.30 -8.03
N TYR A 53 -2.28 -18.14 -7.57
CA TYR A 53 -1.20 -17.38 -8.19
C TYR A 53 0.11 -18.18 -8.20
N LEU A 54 0.45 -18.78 -7.06
CA LEU A 54 1.69 -19.53 -6.88
C LEU A 54 1.72 -20.85 -7.67
N LEU A 55 0.64 -21.63 -7.60
CA LEU A 55 0.57 -22.97 -8.23
C LEU A 55 0.26 -22.92 -9.72
N PHE A 56 -0.51 -21.91 -10.16
CA PHE A 56 -0.99 -21.78 -11.53
C PHE A 56 -0.85 -20.33 -12.04
N PRO A 57 0.38 -19.79 -12.09
CA PRO A 57 0.61 -18.44 -12.57
C PRO A 57 0.14 -18.26 -14.02
N GLU A 58 0.12 -19.32 -14.84
CA GLU A 58 -0.36 -19.24 -16.22
C GLU A 58 -1.90 -19.12 -16.33
N ARG A 59 -2.63 -19.40 -15.24
CA ARG A 59 -4.09 -19.24 -15.13
C ARG A 59 -4.48 -17.92 -14.50
N THR A 60 -3.51 -17.17 -13.95
CA THR A 60 -3.73 -15.79 -13.54
C THR A 60 -4.04 -14.99 -14.79
N LYS A 61 -5.06 -14.12 -14.71
CA LYS A 61 -5.42 -13.31 -15.88
C LYS A 61 -4.23 -12.40 -16.19
N PRO A 62 -3.89 -12.15 -17.47
CA PRO A 62 -2.96 -11.08 -17.80
C PRO A 62 -3.44 -9.81 -17.11
N GLY A 63 -2.69 -9.31 -16.12
CA GLY A 63 -3.17 -8.24 -15.25
C GLY A 63 -3.50 -8.54 -13.80
N ASP A 64 -3.12 -9.71 -13.27
CA ASP A 64 -3.25 -9.98 -11.83
C ASP A 64 -2.23 -9.12 -11.04
N GLY A 65 -2.59 -7.85 -10.89
CA GLY A 65 -1.86 -6.81 -10.19
C GLY A 65 -2.51 -5.44 -10.39
N TYR A 66 -2.44 -4.59 -9.36
CA TYR A 66 -2.75 -3.18 -9.52
C TYR A 66 -1.52 -2.43 -10.02
N LEU A 67 -1.70 -1.47 -10.93
CA LEU A 67 -0.64 -0.53 -11.26
C LEU A 67 -0.34 0.32 -10.03
N ILE A 68 0.87 0.22 -9.49
CA ILE A 68 1.29 1.08 -8.38
C ILE A 68 1.55 2.49 -8.94
N PRO A 69 0.89 3.54 -8.43
CA PRO A 69 1.14 4.91 -8.86
C PRO A 69 2.53 5.39 -8.42
N ASP A 70 3.31 5.95 -9.34
CA ASP A 70 4.49 6.75 -8.99
C ASP A 70 4.05 8.18 -8.67
N PHE A 71 3.69 8.44 -7.41
CA PHE A 71 3.15 9.74 -7.01
C PHE A 71 4.12 10.90 -7.21
N LYS A 72 5.43 10.65 -7.15
CA LYS A 72 6.44 11.69 -7.43
C LYS A 72 6.37 12.11 -8.90
N TRP A 73 6.31 11.14 -9.81
CA TRP A 73 6.15 11.44 -11.23
C TRP A 73 4.78 12.05 -11.54
N GLU A 74 3.71 11.56 -10.90
CA GLU A 74 2.36 12.10 -11.09
C GLU A 74 2.26 13.57 -10.63
N GLU A 75 2.86 13.95 -9.50
CA GLU A 75 2.93 15.35 -9.04
C GLU A 75 3.70 16.22 -10.04
N PHE A 76 4.83 15.74 -10.55
CA PHE A 76 5.59 16.44 -11.58
C PHE A 76 4.73 16.70 -12.83
N GLN A 77 3.97 15.70 -13.30
CA GLN A 77 3.04 15.88 -14.43
C GLN A 77 1.92 16.86 -14.10
N MET A 78 1.41 16.83 -12.87
CA MET A 78 0.36 17.75 -12.42
C MET A 78 0.85 19.20 -12.44
N VAL A 79 2.05 19.47 -11.91
CA VAL A 79 2.66 20.81 -11.93
C VAL A 79 2.94 21.26 -13.36
N LYS A 80 3.62 20.42 -14.15
CA LYS A 80 3.99 20.70 -15.54
C LYS A 80 2.77 21.05 -16.41
N HIS A 81 1.68 20.32 -16.23
CA HIS A 81 0.47 20.47 -17.05
C HIS A 81 -0.67 21.19 -16.32
N ARG A 82 -0.39 21.86 -15.20
CA ARG A 82 -1.39 22.53 -14.33
C ARG A 82 -2.67 21.70 -14.16
N SER A 83 -2.50 20.41 -13.89
CA SER A 83 -3.56 19.41 -13.89
C SER A 83 -4.01 19.09 -12.46
N SER A 84 -5.31 18.86 -12.28
CA SER A 84 -5.86 18.45 -10.98
C SER A 84 -5.53 16.99 -10.65
N ILE A 85 -5.55 16.65 -9.35
CA ILE A 85 -5.40 15.26 -8.87
C ILE A 85 -6.45 14.30 -9.46
N ARG A 86 -7.66 14.82 -9.72
CA ARG A 86 -8.73 14.07 -10.39
C ARG A 86 -8.39 13.74 -11.83
N LEU A 87 -7.75 14.67 -12.55
CA LEU A 87 -7.28 14.44 -13.93
C LEU A 87 -6.08 13.49 -13.96
N CYS A 88 -5.17 13.60 -12.99
CA CYS A 88 -4.09 12.65 -12.75
C CYS A 88 -4.62 11.21 -12.61
N TRP A 89 -5.57 10.96 -11.70
CA TRP A 89 -6.19 9.64 -11.54
C TRP A 89 -6.78 9.09 -12.84
N ARG A 90 -7.48 9.92 -13.64
CA ARG A 90 -8.03 9.50 -14.95
C ARG A 90 -6.93 9.08 -15.94
N ARG A 91 -5.78 9.76 -15.94
CA ARG A 91 -4.64 9.40 -16.79
C ARG A 91 -3.97 8.11 -16.30
N TYR A 92 -3.83 7.95 -14.99
CA TYR A 92 -3.37 6.73 -14.35
C TYR A 92 -4.24 5.51 -14.74
N CYS A 93 -5.57 5.64 -14.68
CA CYS A 93 -6.48 4.56 -15.09
C CYS A 93 -6.26 4.12 -16.55
N LYS A 94 -6.06 5.08 -17.47
CA LYS A 94 -5.74 4.78 -18.88
C LYS A 94 -4.41 4.06 -19.03
N ARG A 95 -3.41 4.41 -18.21
CA ARG A 95 -2.09 3.78 -18.23
C ARG A 95 -2.15 2.35 -17.70
N ALA A 96 -2.88 2.12 -16.61
CA ALA A 96 -3.14 0.78 -16.07
C ALA A 96 -3.79 -0.11 -17.14
N ALA A 97 -4.86 0.38 -17.79
CA ALA A 97 -5.52 -0.35 -18.87
C ALA A 97 -4.59 -0.68 -20.04
N LYS A 98 -3.71 0.26 -20.45
CA LYS A 98 -2.72 0.02 -21.52
C LYS A 98 -1.69 -1.07 -21.16
N GLN A 99 -1.40 -1.24 -19.87
CA GLN A 99 -0.48 -2.26 -19.35
C GLN A 99 -1.20 -3.56 -18.97
N ASN A 100 -2.49 -3.67 -19.28
CA ASN A 100 -3.36 -4.74 -18.81
C ASN A 100 -3.37 -4.89 -17.28
N LEU A 101 -3.15 -3.83 -16.50
CA LEU A 101 -3.20 -3.85 -15.04
C LEU A 101 -4.48 -3.20 -14.50
N MET A 102 -4.84 -3.52 -13.26
CA MET A 102 -5.96 -2.88 -12.57
C MET A 102 -5.56 -1.49 -12.04
N ALA A 103 -6.48 -0.55 -12.12
CA ALA A 103 -6.32 0.77 -11.50
C ALA A 103 -6.95 0.78 -10.10
N TYR A 104 -6.33 1.48 -9.15
CA TYR A 104 -6.97 1.79 -7.88
C TYR A 104 -8.27 2.58 -8.09
N SER A 105 -9.26 2.28 -7.25
CA SER A 105 -10.46 3.10 -7.15
C SER A 105 -10.09 4.54 -6.77
N TRP A 106 -10.95 5.50 -7.10
CA TRP A 106 -10.71 6.90 -6.76
C TRP A 106 -10.41 7.10 -5.27
N LYS A 107 -11.18 6.45 -4.40
CA LYS A 107 -11.02 6.56 -2.95
C LYS A 107 -9.63 6.08 -2.53
N VAL A 108 -9.22 4.89 -2.96
CA VAL A 108 -7.92 4.30 -2.63
C VAL A 108 -6.78 5.17 -3.18
N PHE A 109 -6.88 5.60 -4.44
CA PHE A 109 -5.87 6.47 -5.06
C PHE A 109 -5.69 7.78 -4.30
N LEU A 110 -6.79 8.43 -3.91
CA LEU A 110 -6.74 9.69 -3.17
C LEU A 110 -6.18 9.49 -1.76
N THR A 111 -6.57 8.42 -1.06
CA THR A 111 -6.00 8.08 0.24
C THR A 111 -4.50 7.85 0.14
N SER A 112 -4.06 7.01 -0.80
CA SER A 112 -2.62 6.73 -1.01
C SER A 112 -1.83 7.97 -1.43
N TYR A 113 -2.42 8.88 -2.22
CA TYR A 113 -1.80 10.16 -2.57
C TYR A 113 -1.63 11.07 -1.35
N ASN A 114 -2.67 11.17 -0.51
CA ASN A 114 -2.60 11.96 0.72
C ASN A 114 -1.57 11.36 1.68
N ASP A 115 -1.52 10.04 1.82
CA ASP A 115 -0.52 9.34 2.63
C ASP A 115 0.91 9.59 2.11
N TYR A 116 1.09 9.60 0.80
CA TYR A 116 2.37 9.96 0.17
C TYR A 116 2.81 11.40 0.51
N ARG A 117 1.86 12.36 0.54
CA ARG A 117 2.14 13.76 0.87
C ARG A 117 2.30 14.04 2.37
N ARG A 118 1.95 13.10 3.24
CA ARG A 118 2.10 13.30 4.68
C ARG A 118 3.59 13.40 5.05
N PRO A 119 3.94 14.26 6.02
CA PRO A 119 5.29 14.31 6.57
C PRO A 119 5.70 12.91 7.05
N LYS A 120 6.86 12.44 6.59
CA LYS A 120 7.46 11.20 7.07
C LYS A 120 8.30 11.51 8.31
N ILE A 121 8.38 10.57 9.25
CA ILE A 121 9.33 10.65 10.36
C ILE A 121 10.74 10.67 9.73
N GLN A 122 11.40 11.81 9.83
CA GLN A 122 12.80 11.96 9.43
C GLN A 122 13.69 11.71 10.65
N ALA A 123 14.95 11.33 10.43
CA ALA A 123 15.91 11.28 11.53
C ALA A 123 16.05 12.68 12.14
N ASP A 124 15.99 12.73 13.47
CA ASP A 124 16.18 13.96 14.22
C ASP A 124 17.60 14.48 14.01
N ASP A 125 17.73 15.78 13.77
CA ASP A 125 19.02 16.45 13.83
C ASP A 125 19.27 16.83 15.31
N PRO A 126 20.26 16.21 15.99
CA PRO A 126 20.53 16.48 17.40
C PRO A 126 21.02 17.92 17.65
N GLU A 127 21.59 18.57 16.63
CA GLU A 127 22.08 19.95 16.71
C GLU A 127 20.96 20.98 16.47
N ASP A 128 19.92 20.62 15.69
CA ASP A 128 18.78 21.50 15.38
C ASP A 128 17.50 21.12 16.13
N LYS A 129 17.54 21.32 17.45
CA LYS A 129 16.42 21.01 18.37
C LYS A 129 15.12 21.73 18.02
N ILE A 130 15.21 22.95 17.48
CA ILE A 130 14.04 23.77 17.15
C ILE A 130 13.33 23.18 15.92
N ARG A 131 14.07 22.93 14.84
CA ARG A 131 13.49 22.35 13.63
C ARG A 131 12.98 20.94 13.88
N THR A 132 13.67 20.15 14.69
CA THR A 132 13.23 18.81 15.11
C THR A 132 11.91 18.85 15.87
N LYS A 133 11.78 19.73 16.88
CA LYS A 133 10.50 19.86 17.62
C LYS A 133 9.36 20.38 16.74
N LEU A 134 9.64 21.31 15.82
CA LEU A 134 8.66 21.80 14.86
C LEU A 134 8.20 20.70 13.87
N LYS A 135 9.13 19.87 13.38
CA LYS A 135 8.80 18.69 12.56
C LYS A 135 7.87 17.74 13.30
N HIS A 136 8.08 17.51 14.59
CA HIS A 136 7.20 16.66 15.40
C HIS A 136 5.78 17.23 15.53
N TYR A 137 5.61 18.52 15.80
CA TYR A 137 4.27 19.12 15.81
C TYR A 137 3.58 18.98 14.45
N ASN A 138 4.28 19.26 13.35
CA ASN A 138 3.72 19.15 12.01
C ASN A 138 3.39 17.71 11.62
N PHE A 139 4.19 16.74 12.07
CA PHE A 139 3.88 15.33 11.95
C PHE A 139 2.58 14.98 12.70
N LEU A 140 2.46 15.34 13.98
CA LEU A 140 1.26 15.05 14.77
C LEU A 140 -0.02 15.68 14.17
N LEU A 141 0.08 16.92 13.72
CA LEU A 141 -1.03 17.63 13.08
C LEU A 141 -1.48 16.98 11.78
N ALA A 142 -0.55 16.42 10.99
CA ALA A 142 -0.87 15.73 9.73
C ALA A 142 -1.65 14.42 9.91
N TYR A 143 -1.61 13.83 11.11
CA TYR A 143 -2.35 12.61 11.47
C TYR A 143 -3.66 12.90 12.22
N CYS A 144 -3.88 14.13 12.67
CA CYS A 144 -5.13 14.54 13.30
C CYS A 144 -6.12 15.04 12.24
N GLU A 145 -7.39 14.66 12.35
CA GLU A 145 -8.45 15.29 11.58
C GLU A 145 -8.66 16.71 12.11
N SER A 146 -8.74 17.70 11.19
CA SER A 146 -8.73 19.13 11.53
C SER A 146 -9.92 19.59 12.36
N ASP A 147 -11.00 18.80 12.40
CA ASP A 147 -12.22 19.03 13.18
C ASP A 147 -12.15 18.43 14.59
N LYS A 148 -11.14 17.62 14.90
CA LYS A 148 -10.98 17.00 16.22
C LYS A 148 -10.33 17.93 17.22
N VAL A 149 -10.80 17.89 18.46
CA VAL A 149 -10.25 18.65 19.60
C VAL A 149 -8.74 18.48 19.72
N MET A 150 -8.23 17.28 19.47
CA MET A 150 -6.79 16.98 19.52
C MET A 150 -5.97 17.84 18.54
N TYR A 151 -6.48 18.10 17.34
CA TYR A 151 -5.83 18.97 16.37
C TYR A 151 -5.67 20.39 16.94
N PHE A 152 -6.74 20.96 17.50
CA PHE A 152 -6.72 22.30 18.08
C PHE A 152 -5.77 22.41 19.27
N VAL A 153 -5.73 21.39 20.14
CA VAL A 153 -4.80 21.36 21.28
C VAL A 153 -3.36 21.41 20.81
N ILE A 154 -2.98 20.52 19.87
CA ILE A 154 -1.61 20.44 19.33
C ILE A 154 -1.25 21.73 18.57
N GLN A 155 -2.19 22.29 17.81
CA GLN A 155 -1.98 23.53 17.05
C GLN A 155 -1.73 24.71 17.99
N THR A 156 -2.57 24.84 19.04
CA THR A 156 -2.43 25.92 20.03
C THR A 156 -1.11 25.79 20.79
N GLU A 157 -0.74 24.58 21.18
CA GLU A 157 0.54 24.32 21.85
C GLU A 157 1.73 24.70 20.96
N LYS A 158 1.70 24.32 19.68
CA LYS A 158 2.73 24.70 18.68
C LYS A 158 2.85 26.22 18.58
N GLU A 159 1.74 26.93 18.45
CA GLU A 159 1.70 28.39 18.30
C GLU A 159 2.21 29.11 19.56
N MET A 160 1.80 28.66 20.75
CA MET A 160 2.30 29.20 22.02
C MET A 160 3.81 28.98 22.18
N TRP A 161 4.31 27.79 21.80
CA TRP A 161 5.73 27.47 21.85
C TRP A 161 6.56 28.30 20.87
N LEU A 162 6.10 28.52 19.62
CA LEU A 162 6.77 29.40 18.67
C LEU A 162 6.78 30.86 19.14
N LYS A 163 5.64 31.32 19.68
CA LYS A 163 5.50 32.68 20.21
C LYS A 163 6.42 32.94 21.41
N SER A 164 6.61 31.96 22.30
CA SER A 164 7.51 32.11 23.45
C SER A 164 8.98 32.24 23.04
N LEU A 165 9.35 31.71 21.87
CA LEU A 165 10.68 31.85 21.28
C LEU A 165 10.82 33.07 20.35
N GLY A 166 9.73 33.81 20.10
CA GLY A 166 9.72 34.92 19.14
C GLY A 166 9.93 34.48 17.68
N LEU A 167 9.60 33.22 17.37
CA LEU A 167 9.87 32.61 16.07
C LEU A 167 8.61 32.59 15.19
N ASP A 168 8.81 32.68 13.88
CA ASP A 168 7.77 32.60 12.86
C ASP A 168 8.03 31.35 12.00
N GLU A 169 7.08 30.41 12.02
CA GLU A 169 7.18 29.14 11.29
C GLU A 169 7.52 29.32 9.80
N SER A 170 6.95 30.36 9.17
CA SER A 170 7.15 30.65 7.75
C SER A 170 8.61 31.02 7.41
N LYS A 171 9.40 31.40 8.42
CA LYS A 171 10.81 31.76 8.30
C LYS A 171 11.76 30.62 8.69
N ILE A 172 11.25 29.50 9.19
CA ILE A 172 12.04 28.36 9.69
C ILE A 172 12.01 27.18 8.71
N ILE A 173 10.84 26.91 8.13
CA ILE A 173 10.67 25.83 7.16
C ILE A 173 11.06 26.37 5.79
N ASP A 174 12.21 25.92 5.29
CA ASP A 174 12.60 26.19 3.92
C ASP A 174 11.61 25.44 3.02
N ASN A 175 10.89 26.14 2.12
CA ASN A 175 10.00 25.55 1.10
C ASN A 175 10.79 24.74 0.04
N ARG A 176 11.94 24.18 0.39
CA ARG A 176 12.81 23.36 -0.47
C ARG A 176 12.42 21.90 -0.35
N GLU A 177 11.24 21.59 -0.81
CA GLU A 177 10.89 20.31 -1.43
C GLU A 177 9.60 20.58 -2.23
N LYS A 178 9.80 21.27 -3.36
CA LYS A 178 8.81 21.42 -4.44
C LYS A 178 8.86 20.23 -5.37
#